data_AF-A0AAP8HTS0-F1
#
_entry.id   AF-A0AAP8HTS0-F1
#
_cell.length_a   1.000
_cell.length_b   1.000
_cell.length_c   1.000
_cell.angle_alpha   90.00
_cell.angle_beta   90.00
_cell.angle_gamma   90.00
#
_symmetry.space_group_name_H-M   'P 1'
#
loop_
_entity.id
_entity.type
_entity.pdbx_description
1 polymer ?
#
loop_
_entity_poly.entity_id
_entity_poly.type
_entity_poly.pdbx_seq_one_letter_code
_entity_poly.pdbx_strand_id
1 'polypeptide(L)'
;SAFMPNGLLEAKATVDQLPGKPFQLTLHGRSVPLNTLQQWGWQPVPLTGDGNLELQLKGLLNSDGPFKASLKGTLQATAGDGQTVNQQLP
;
A
#
# COMPACT_ATOMS: atom_id res chain seq x y z
N SER A 1 6.81 -6.97 -10.46
CA SER A 1 5.42 -6.64 -10.82
C SER A 1 4.59 -7.91 -10.81
N ALA A 2 3.27 -7.79 -10.71
CA ALA A 2 2.32 -8.89 -10.80
C ALA A 2 1.17 -8.47 -11.71
N PHE A 3 0.72 -9.40 -12.56
CA PHE A 3 -0.43 -9.18 -13.43
C PHE A 3 -1.71 -9.59 -12.70
N MET A 4 -2.69 -8.70 -12.72
CA MET A 4 -4.08 -8.97 -12.32
C MET A 4 -4.90 -9.21 -13.59
N PRO A 5 -6.08 -9.86 -13.52
CA PRO A 5 -6.90 -10.14 -14.70
C PRO A 5 -7.11 -8.92 -15.62
N ASN A 6 -7.29 -7.73 -15.04
CA ASN A 6 -7.55 -6.49 -15.77
C ASN A 6 -6.45 -5.42 -15.60
N GLY A 7 -5.34 -5.73 -14.93
CA GLY A 7 -4.45 -4.68 -14.44
C GLY A 7 -3.04 -5.11 -14.08
N LEU A 8 -2.27 -4.15 -13.55
CA LEU A 8 -0.88 -4.32 -13.18
C LEU A 8 -0.65 -3.80 -11.76
N LEU A 9 0.06 -4.59 -10.97
CA LEU A 9 0.56 -4.20 -9.67
C LEU A 9 2.09 -4.17 -9.69
N GLU A 10 2.66 -3.03 -9.33
CA GLU A 10 4.11 -2.83 -9.25
C GLU A 10 4.47 -2.47 -7.82
N ALA A 11 5.50 -3.11 -7.28
CA ALA A 11 5.98 -2.85 -5.94
C ALA A 11 7.49 -2.66 -5.97
N LYS A 12 7.97 -1.70 -5.20
CA LYS A 12 9.39 -1.47 -4.94
C LYS A 12 9.58 -1.36 -3.44
N ALA A 13 10.53 -2.11 -2.90
CA ALA A 13 10.89 -2.04 -1.50
C ALA A 13 12.39 -1.79 -1.33
N THR A 14 12.75 -1.06 -0.29
CA THR A 14 14.12 -0.89 0.17
C THR A 14 14.20 -1.24 1.65
N VAL A 15 15.32 -1.84 2.06
CA VAL A 15 15.59 -2.18 3.46
C VAL A 15 16.99 -1.70 3.79
N ASP A 16 17.10 -0.88 4.82
CA ASP A 16 18.37 -0.38 5.32
C ASP A 16 18.97 -1.34 6.36
N GLN A 17 20.30 -1.41 6.41
CA GLN A 17 21.03 -2.25 7.38
C GLN A 17 21.25 -1.58 8.74
N LEU A 18 20.69 -0.39 8.96
CA LEU A 18 20.76 0.33 10.24
C LEU A 18 20.02 -0.44 11.36
N PRO A 19 20.33 -0.18 12.65
CA PRO A 19 19.49 -0.64 13.76
C PRO A 19 18.02 -0.26 13.52
N GLY A 20 17.08 -1.13 13.89
CA GLY A 20 15.68 -0.96 13.50
C GLY A 20 15.31 -1.65 12.17
N LYS A 21 16.30 -1.88 11.29
CA LYS A 21 16.11 -2.26 9.88
C LYS A 21 14.98 -1.45 9.21
N PRO A 22 15.14 -0.12 9.07
CA PRO A 22 14.15 0.71 8.41
C PRO A 22 13.84 0.17 7.01
N PHE A 23 12.58 0.20 6.64
CA PHE A 23 12.16 -0.16 5.29
C PHE A 23 11.23 0.89 4.71
N GLN A 24 11.19 0.94 3.38
CA GLN A 24 10.20 1.67 2.60
C GLN A 24 9.62 0.73 1.56
N LEU A 25 8.33 0.85 1.30
CA LEU A 25 7.58 0.12 0.28
C LEU A 25 6.73 1.13 -0.48
N THR A 26 6.90 1.18 -1.80
CA THR A 26 5.97 1.84 -2.71
C THR A 26 5.25 0.80 -3.55
N LEU A 27 3.96 0.98 -3.75
CA LEU A 27 3.14 0.13 -4.60
C LEU A 27 2.25 0.99 -5.49
N HIS A 28 2.24 0.65 -6.78
CA HIS A 28 1.41 1.28 -7.80
C HIS A 28 0.52 0.21 -8.41
N GLY A 29 -0.79 0.45 -8.37
CA GLY A 29 -1.80 -0.36 -9.05
C GLY A 29 -2.39 0.43 -10.21
N ARG A 30 -2.48 -0.19 -11.38
CA ARG A 30 -3.19 0.35 -12.54
C ARG A 30 -4.28 -0.61 -12.97
N SER A 31 -5.52 -0.15 -12.96
CA SER A 31 -6.71 -0.94 -13.30
C SER A 31 -6.82 -2.23 -12.47
N VAL A 32 -6.56 -2.14 -11.17
CA VAL A 32 -6.64 -3.27 -10.23
C VAL A 32 -7.87 -3.14 -9.33
N PRO A 33 -8.41 -4.25 -8.79
CA PRO A 33 -9.51 -4.18 -7.83
C PRO A 33 -9.15 -3.31 -6.63
N LEU A 34 -9.98 -2.31 -6.30
CA LEU A 34 -9.67 -1.34 -5.24
C LEU A 34 -9.64 -1.93 -3.83
N ASN A 35 -10.15 -3.16 -3.67
CA ASN A 35 -10.08 -3.93 -2.42
C ASN A 35 -8.79 -4.79 -2.29
N THR A 36 -7.90 -4.79 -3.30
CA THR A 36 -6.67 -5.61 -3.31
C THR A 36 -5.86 -5.46 -2.02
N LEU A 37 -5.66 -4.23 -1.54
CA LEU A 37 -4.81 -3.96 -0.36
C LEU A 37 -5.46 -4.40 0.96
N GLN A 38 -6.77 -4.64 1.00
CA GLN A 38 -7.46 -5.12 2.20
C GLN A 38 -6.99 -6.53 2.59
N GLN A 39 -6.69 -7.38 1.60
CA GLN A 39 -6.14 -8.71 1.83
C GLN A 39 -4.75 -8.66 2.49
N TRP A 40 -4.07 -7.52 2.40
CA TRP A 40 -2.75 -7.28 2.98
C TRP A 40 -2.83 -6.47 4.28
N GLY A 41 -4.03 -6.35 4.85
CA GLY A 41 -4.27 -5.70 6.14
C GLY A 41 -4.34 -4.19 6.10
N TRP A 42 -4.42 -3.57 4.91
CA TRP A 42 -4.78 -2.16 4.80
C TRP A 42 -6.24 -1.95 5.19
N GLN A 43 -6.56 -0.76 5.69
CA GLN A 43 -7.92 -0.39 6.07
C GLN A 43 -8.88 -0.43 4.85
N PRO A 44 -10.18 -0.69 5.03
CA PRO A 44 -11.13 -0.76 3.91
C PRO A 44 -11.14 0.53 3.08
N VAL A 45 -11.05 0.39 1.76
CA VAL A 45 -11.21 1.50 0.80
C VAL A 45 -12.68 1.59 0.42
N PRO A 46 -13.38 2.71 0.67
CA PRO A 46 -14.82 2.85 0.41
C PRO A 46 -15.11 3.15 -1.07
N LEU A 47 -14.40 2.47 -1.98
CA LEU A 47 -14.60 2.53 -3.43
C LEU A 47 -14.71 1.10 -3.96
N THR A 48 -15.36 0.92 -5.10
CA THR A 48 -15.62 -0.41 -5.69
C THR A 48 -15.13 -0.49 -7.13
N GLY A 49 -15.02 -1.72 -7.64
CA GLY A 49 -14.55 -1.97 -9.00
C GLY A 49 -13.02 -1.87 -9.14
N ASP A 50 -12.59 -1.75 -10.39
CA ASP A 50 -11.18 -1.59 -10.76
C ASP A 50 -10.81 -0.11 -10.79
N GLY A 51 -9.58 0.19 -10.39
CA GLY A 51 -9.05 1.55 -10.39
C GLY A 51 -7.54 1.59 -10.17
N ASN A 52 -7.05 2.78 -9.86
CA ASN A 52 -5.62 3.03 -9.63
C ASN A 52 -5.34 3.16 -8.13
N LEU A 53 -4.19 2.65 -7.71
CA LEU A 53 -3.73 2.68 -6.33
C LEU A 53 -2.31 3.23 -6.26
N GLU A 54 -2.04 4.10 -5.30
CA GLU A 54 -0.69 4.52 -4.93
C GLU A 54 -0.52 4.39 -3.42
N LEU A 55 0.27 3.40 -2.99
CA LEU A 55 0.57 3.13 -1.59
C LEU A 55 2.03 3.47 -1.31
N GLN A 56 2.27 4.20 -0.23
CA GLN A 56 3.59 4.42 0.33
C GLN A 56 3.57 3.98 1.79
N LEU A 57 4.51 3.14 2.17
CA LEU A 57 4.65 2.56 3.49
C LEU A 57 6.09 2.68 3.96
N LYS A 58 6.27 2.96 5.24
CA LYS A 58 7.57 2.90 5.91
C LYS A 58 7.40 2.34 7.31
N GLY A 59 8.47 1.74 7.84
CA GLY A 59 8.47 1.25 9.21
C GLY A 59 9.81 0.61 9.58
N LEU A 60 9.80 -0.16 10.65
CA LEU A 60 10.97 -0.86 11.19
C LEU A 60 10.72 -2.37 11.14
N LEU A 61 11.61 -3.13 10.52
CA LEU A 61 11.50 -4.59 10.49
C LEU A 61 11.97 -5.25 11.79
N ASN A 62 12.78 -4.55 12.58
CA ASN A 62 13.35 -5.08 13.82
C ASN A 62 13.44 -3.99 14.90
N SER A 63 12.37 -3.83 15.68
CA SER A 63 12.28 -2.90 16.80
C SER A 63 11.77 -3.59 18.06
N ASP A 64 11.94 -2.97 19.23
CA ASP A 64 11.48 -3.52 20.52
C ASP A 64 9.94 -3.59 20.65
N GLY A 65 9.21 -2.81 19.85
CA GLY A 65 7.74 -2.79 19.82
C GLY A 65 7.11 -3.64 18.70
N PRO A 66 5.78 -3.86 18.73
CA PRO A 66 5.07 -4.60 17.68
C PRO A 66 5.28 -3.98 16.30
N PHE A 67 5.52 -4.80 15.28
CA PHE A 67 5.76 -4.35 13.90
C PHE A 67 4.71 -3.35 13.40
N LYS A 68 3.41 -3.63 13.61
CA LYS A 68 2.30 -2.76 13.20
C LYS A 68 2.39 -1.34 13.79
N ALA A 69 2.95 -1.19 14.99
CA ALA A 69 3.11 0.12 15.62
C ALA A 69 4.24 0.96 15.00
N SER A 70 5.14 0.34 14.23
CA SER A 70 6.19 1.06 13.50
C SER A 70 5.73 1.56 12.13
N LEU A 71 4.61 1.05 11.62
CA LEU A 71 4.14 1.32 10.27
C LEU A 71 3.54 2.71 10.17
N LYS A 72 3.97 3.46 9.16
CA LYS A 72 3.36 4.71 8.72
C LYS A 72 3.15 4.63 7.22
N GLY A 73 2.07 5.20 6.72
CA GLY A 73 1.84 5.18 5.28
C GLY A 73 0.68 6.01 4.80
N THR A 74 0.59 6.12 3.49
CA THR A 74 -0.47 6.80 2.76
C THR A 74 -0.93 5.94 1.61
N LEU A 75 -2.24 5.87 1.40
CA LEU A 75 -2.84 5.29 0.21
C LEU A 75 -3.67 6.36 -0.49
N GLN A 76 -3.44 6.53 -1.79
CA GLN A 76 -4.39 7.16 -2.70
C GLN A 76 -5.03 6.09 -3.58
N ALA A 77 -6.35 6.14 -3.71
CA ALA A 77 -7.12 5.24 -4.58
C ALA A 77 -8.03 6.09 -5.47
N THR A 78 -8.04 5.82 -6.77
CA THR A 78 -8.92 6.48 -7.74
C THR A 78 -9.71 5.43 -8.50
N ALA A 79 -11.04 5.46 -8.37
CA ALA A 79 -11.94 4.57 -9.09
C ALA A 79 -12.07 4.94 -10.57
N GLY A 80 -12.59 4.00 -11.37
CA GLY A 80 -12.78 4.20 -12.82
C GLY A 80 -13.73 5.36 -13.18
N ASP A 81 -14.59 5.78 -12.27
CA ASP A 81 -15.48 6.95 -12.41
C ASP A 81 -14.82 8.27 -11.97
N GLY A 82 -13.56 8.24 -11.55
CA GLY A 82 -12.78 9.40 -11.10
C GLY A 82 -12.88 9.70 -9.60
N GLN A 83 -13.74 9.00 -8.84
CA GLN A 83 -13.79 9.20 -7.39
C GLN A 83 -12.46 8.84 -6.73
N THR A 84 -11.98 9.69 -5.83
CA THR A 84 -10.68 9.50 -5.18
C THR A 84 -10.82 9.46 -3.66
N VAL A 85 -10.09 8.55 -3.03
CA VAL A 85 -9.95 8.42 -1.58
C VAL A 85 -8.49 8.52 -1.20
N ASN A 86 -8.20 9.27 -0.14
CA ASN A 86 -6.89 9.30 0.50
C ASN A 86 -7.03 8.75 1.92
N GLN A 87 -6.11 7.87 2.29
CA GLN A 87 -6.06 7.23 3.60
C GLN A 87 -4.66 7.34 4.18
N GLN A 88 -4.59 7.46 5.50
CA GLN A 88 -3.34 7.54 6.22
C GLN A 88 -3.30 6.46 7.31
N LEU A 89 -2.13 5.86 7.47
CA LEU A 89 -1.73 5.07 8.62
C LEU A 89 -0.72 5.92 9.42
N PRO A 90 -1.10 6.42 10.61
CA PRO A 90 -0.32 7.42 11.36
C PRO A 90 1.00 6.90 11.94
#